data_AF-A0A537WIV0-F1
#
_entry.id   AF-A0A537WIV0-F1
#
_cell.length_a   1.000
_cell.length_b   1.000
_cell.length_c   1.000
_cell.angle_alpha   90.00
_cell.angle_beta   90.00
_cell.angle_gamma   90.00
#
_symmetry.space_group_name_H-M   'P 1'
#
loop_
_entity.id
_entity.type
_entity.pdbx_description
1 polymer ?
#
loop_
_entity_poly.entity_id
_entity_poly.type
_entity_poly.pdbx_seq_one_letter_code
_entity_poly.pdbx_strand_id
1 'polypeptide(L)'
;MSVPDTPAATRPLDRAAALALLRWYVDMGADEAIGETAPNRLAEPERPPVAPIAPPVASTPVIPRPPAPATRVAPPGSFAESLAEAAQSARRLATTADTIDALAALVAAFDDCPLKRTATKTVFI
;
A
#
# COMPACT_ATOMS: atom_id res chain seq x y z
N MET A 1 18.65 -7.48 2.08
CA MET A 1 19.48 -7.05 0.93
C MET A 1 19.00 -5.65 0.57
N SER A 2 19.64 -4.61 1.11
CA SER A 2 19.24 -3.22 0.85
C SER A 2 19.34 -2.94 -0.64
N VAL A 3 18.21 -2.61 -1.26
CA VAL A 3 18.22 -1.97 -2.57
C VAL A 3 18.92 -0.63 -2.35
N PRO A 4 20.04 -0.34 -3.03
CA PRO A 4 20.66 0.97 -2.91
C PRO A 4 19.63 1.99 -3.37
N ASP A 5 19.28 2.93 -2.48
CA ASP A 5 18.58 4.16 -2.81
C ASP A 5 19.47 4.91 -3.80
N THR A 6 19.30 4.57 -5.08
CA THR A 6 20.07 5.16 -6.16
C THR A 6 19.40 6.50 -6.38
N PRO A 7 20.02 7.63 -6.00
CA PRO A 7 19.46 8.92 -6.35
C PRO A 7 19.33 8.90 -7.86
N ALA A 8 18.10 9.12 -8.36
CA ALA A 8 17.86 9.24 -9.78
C ALA A 8 18.89 10.22 -10.32
N ALA A 9 19.80 9.75 -11.19
CA ALA A 9 20.90 10.55 -11.69
C ALA A 9 20.31 11.77 -12.40
N THR A 10 20.29 12.91 -11.71
CA THR A 10 19.78 14.18 -12.23
C THR A 10 20.80 14.68 -13.22
N ARG A 11 20.70 14.19 -14.46
CA ARG A 11 21.35 14.87 -15.58
C ARG A 11 20.86 16.31 -15.57
N PRO A 12 21.76 17.30 -15.65
CA PRO A 12 21.35 18.69 -15.76
C PRO A 12 20.47 18.84 -17.01
N LEU A 13 19.23 19.28 -16.80
CA LEU A 13 18.30 19.59 -17.87
C LEU A 13 18.63 21.00 -18.38
N ASP A 14 18.77 21.15 -19.70
CA ASP A 14 18.76 22.49 -20.28
C ASP A 14 17.39 23.14 -20.10
N ARG A 15 17.34 24.47 -20.30
CA ARG A 15 16.11 25.25 -20.08
C ARG A 15 14.93 24.76 -20.94
N ALA A 16 15.18 24.33 -22.17
CA ALA A 16 14.12 23.90 -23.08
C ALA A 16 13.54 22.56 -22.63
N ALA A 17 14.41 21.63 -22.25
CA ALA A 17 14.03 20.33 -21.70
C ALA A 17 13.26 20.47 -20.37
N ALA A 18 13.70 21.37 -19.48
CA ALA A 18 13.01 21.63 -18.22
C ALA A 18 11.58 22.17 -18.44
N LEU A 19 11.41 23.12 -19.37
CA LEU A 19 10.08 23.66 -19.71
C LEU A 19 9.19 22.61 -20.38
N ALA A 20 9.73 21.76 -21.25
CA ALA A 20 8.98 20.69 -21.88
C ALA A 20 8.48 19.66 -20.84
N LEU A 21 9.34 19.31 -19.87
CA LEU A 21 8.98 18.40 -18.78
C LEU A 21 7.88 18.97 -17.88
N LEU A 22 7.97 20.25 -17.51
CA LEU A 22 6.93 20.90 -16.70
C LEU A 22 5.57 20.95 -17.42
N ARG A 23 5.55 21.22 -18.72
CA ARG A 23 4.31 21.16 -19.51
C ARG A 23 3.69 19.77 -19.50
N TRP A 24 4.51 18.74 -19.70
CA TRP A 24 4.06 17.37 -19.63
C TRP A 24 3.48 17.01 -18.26
N TYR A 25 4.11 17.46 -17.16
CA TYR A 25 3.55 17.25 -15.81
C TYR A 25 2.17 17.88 -15.64
N VAL A 26 1.97 19.10 -16.14
CA VAL A 26 0.65 19.76 -16.13
C VAL A 26 -0.37 18.97 -16.95
N ASP A 27 0.01 18.49 -18.14
CA ASP A 27 -0.87 17.68 -19.00
C ASP A 27 -1.26 16.34 -18.34
N MET A 28 -0.40 15.79 -17.48
CA MET A 28 -0.67 14.58 -16.68
C MET A 28 -1.45 14.87 -15.38
N GLY A 29 -1.80 16.14 -15.12
CA GLY A 29 -2.57 16.55 -13.96
C GLY A 29 -1.76 16.74 -12.67
N ALA A 30 -0.44 16.90 -12.75
CA ALA A 30 0.36 17.31 -11.61
C ALA A 30 0.18 18.82 -11.36
N ASP A 31 -0.37 19.15 -10.20
CA ASP A 31 -0.68 20.51 -9.75
C ASP A 31 0.30 21.00 -8.68
N GLU A 32 0.78 20.10 -7.81
CA GLU A 32 1.65 20.43 -6.69
C GLU A 32 2.92 19.56 -6.62
N ALA A 33 4.02 20.17 -6.19
CA ALA A 33 5.27 19.47 -5.91
C ALA A 33 5.32 19.04 -4.43
N ILE A 34 5.04 17.76 -4.17
CA ILE A 34 5.02 17.18 -2.83
C ILE A 34 6.41 16.59 -2.51
N GLY A 35 7.38 17.47 -2.27
CA GLY A 35 8.75 17.11 -1.85
C GLY A 35 9.80 17.18 -2.95
N GLU A 36 11.08 17.18 -2.53
CA GLU A 36 12.24 17.30 -3.42
C GLU A 36 12.57 15.99 -4.15
N THR A 37 12.28 14.85 -3.52
CA THR A 37 12.59 13.51 -4.05
C THR A 37 11.32 12.69 -4.23
N ALA A 38 11.23 11.99 -5.36
CA ALA A 38 10.13 11.08 -5.62
C ALA A 38 10.27 9.83 -4.73
N PRO A 39 9.30 9.51 -3.85
CA PRO A 39 9.39 8.32 -3.01
C PRO A 39 9.21 7.05 -3.85
N ASN A 40 10.05 6.05 -3.60
CA ASN A 40 9.89 4.73 -4.20
C ASN A 40 8.74 3.96 -3.51
N ARG A 41 7.54 4.03 -4.08
CA ARG A 41 6.35 3.33 -3.56
C ARG A 41 6.35 1.80 -3.81
N LEU A 42 7.31 1.29 -4.56
CA LEU A 42 7.48 -0.15 -4.81
C LEU A 42 8.50 -0.79 -3.86
N ALA A 43 9.22 0.02 -3.07
CA ALA A 43 10.10 -0.50 -2.04
C ALA A 43 9.27 -1.20 -0.96
N GLU A 44 9.81 -2.31 -0.46
CA GLU A 44 9.26 -2.97 0.73
C GLU A 44 9.22 -1.93 1.88
N PRO A 45 8.09 -1.76 2.58
CA PRO A 45 8.03 -0.85 3.71
C PRO A 45 9.06 -1.30 4.75
N GLU A 46 9.89 -0.36 5.20
CA GLU A 46 10.84 -0.64 6.29
C GLU A 46 10.04 -1.06 7.51
N ARG A 47 10.21 -2.32 7.93
CA ARG A 47 9.51 -2.84 9.11
C ARG A 47 10.05 -2.06 10.30
N PRO A 48 9.22 -1.27 11.01
CA PRO A 48 9.70 -0.56 12.17
C PRO A 48 10.31 -1.57 13.14
N PRO A 49 11.43 -1.24 13.80
CA PRO A 49 12.01 -2.12 14.80
C PRO A 49 10.92 -2.43 15.82
N VAL A 50 10.64 -3.73 16.00
CA VAL A 50 9.76 -4.18 17.07
C VAL A 50 10.42 -3.72 18.35
N ALA A 51 9.86 -2.69 18.98
CA ALA A 51 10.34 -2.25 20.28
C ALA A 51 10.32 -3.47 21.21
N PRO A 52 11.44 -3.80 21.87
CA PRO A 52 11.42 -4.89 22.83
C PRO A 52 10.33 -4.59 23.85
N ILE A 53 9.41 -5.54 24.03
CA ILE A 53 8.43 -5.50 25.11
C ILE A 53 9.25 -5.37 26.38
N ALA A 54 9.26 -4.18 26.99
CA ALA A 54 9.97 -3.97 28.23
C ALA A 54 9.40 -4.97 29.25
N PRO A 55 10.26 -5.68 30.00
CA PRO A 55 9.77 -6.49 31.10
C PRO A 55 8.97 -5.59 32.04
N PRO A 56 7.89 -6.08 32.65
CA PRO A 56 7.13 -5.28 33.60
C PRO A 56 8.09 -4.84 34.71
N VAL A 57 8.44 -3.56 34.71
CA VAL A 57 9.17 -2.94 35.82
C VAL A 57 8.28 -3.07 37.05
N ALA A 58 8.81 -3.68 38.10
CA ALA A 58 8.14 -3.75 39.38
C ALA A 58 7.75 -2.33 39.80
N SER A 59 6.46 -2.12 40.02
CA SER A 59 5.85 -0.84 40.31
C SER A 59 6.54 -0.16 41.49
N THR A 60 7.18 0.99 41.28
CA THR A 60 7.28 2.00 42.32
C THR A 60 5.87 2.42 42.74
N PRO A 61 5.62 2.75 44.02
CA PRO A 61 4.29 3.12 44.47
C PRO A 61 3.81 4.36 43.71
N VAL A 62 2.87 4.14 42.79
CA VAL A 62 2.18 5.18 42.03
C VAL A 62 1.21 5.87 42.99
N ILE A 63 1.35 7.18 43.15
CA ILE A 63 0.32 8.03 43.74
C ILE A 63 -0.95 7.86 42.86
N PRO A 64 -2.11 7.46 43.40
CA PRO A 64 -3.26 7.12 42.59
C PRO A 64 -3.80 8.37 41.89
N ARG A 65 -3.53 8.47 40.58
CA ARG A 65 -4.25 9.37 39.68
C ARG A 65 -5.56 8.67 39.26
N PRO A 66 -6.71 9.36 39.27
CA PRO A 66 -7.95 8.76 38.79
C PRO A 66 -7.81 8.31 37.32
N PRO A 67 -8.28 7.11 36.96
CA PRO A 67 -8.13 6.59 35.61
C PRO A 67 -8.96 7.43 34.64
N ALA A 68 -8.30 8.04 33.65
CA ALA A 68 -8.97 8.54 32.47
C ALA A 68 -9.51 7.34 31.66
N PRO A 69 -10.73 7.42 31.10
CA PRO A 69 -11.28 6.34 30.30
C PRO A 69 -10.41 6.13 29.05
N ALA A 70 -9.66 5.03 29.03
CA ALA A 70 -8.95 4.59 27.85
C ALA A 70 -9.99 4.13 26.82
N THR A 71 -10.19 4.93 25.78
CA THR A 71 -10.94 4.50 24.60
C THR A 71 -10.12 3.40 23.93
N ARG A 72 -10.48 2.14 24.17
CA ARG A 72 -9.95 1.01 23.42
C ARG A 72 -10.47 1.15 22.00
N VAL A 73 -9.62 1.65 21.10
CA VAL A 73 -9.83 1.45 19.67
C VAL A 73 -9.63 -0.04 19.44
N ALA A 74 -10.72 -0.77 19.31
CA ALA A 74 -10.66 -2.15 18.86
C ALA A 74 -10.02 -2.15 17.46
N PRO A 75 -9.01 -3.01 17.19
CA PRO A 75 -8.57 -3.23 15.82
C PRO A 75 -9.79 -3.66 14.99
N PRO A 76 -9.92 -3.21 13.73
CA PRO A 76 -11.06 -3.59 12.89
C PRO A 76 -11.14 -5.12 12.87
N GLY A 77 -12.28 -5.65 13.34
CA GLY A 77 -12.48 -7.08 13.53
C GLY A 77 -12.31 -7.86 12.22
N SER A 78 -11.50 -8.92 12.27
CA SER A 78 -11.53 -10.17 11.49
C SER A 78 -11.87 -10.17 9.99
N PHE A 79 -11.81 -9.05 9.26
CA PHE A 79 -11.88 -9.08 7.79
C PHE A 79 -10.57 -9.57 7.15
N ALA A 80 -9.46 -9.57 7.91
CA ALA A 80 -8.12 -9.87 7.38
C ALA A 80 -7.92 -11.35 7.01
N GLU A 81 -8.47 -12.29 7.77
CA GLU A 81 -8.26 -13.73 7.53
C GLU A 81 -8.94 -14.19 6.23
N SER A 82 -10.20 -13.79 6.02
CA SER A 82 -10.96 -14.11 4.79
C SER A 82 -10.35 -13.49 3.52
N LEU A 83 -9.79 -12.28 3.61
CA LEU A 83 -9.17 -11.63 2.45
C LEU A 83 -7.83 -12.27 2.06
N ALA A 84 -7.07 -12.80 3.02
CA ALA A 84 -5.80 -13.48 2.73
C ALA A 84 -6.02 -14.78 1.93
N GLU A 85 -7.02 -15.58 2.33
CA GLU A 85 -7.40 -16.80 1.62
C GLU A 85 -7.97 -16.50 0.22
N ALA A 86 -8.85 -15.51 0.11
CA ALA A 86 -9.37 -15.04 -1.18
C ALA A 86 -8.22 -14.57 -2.09
N ALA A 87 -7.25 -13.83 -1.56
CA ALA A 87 -6.08 -13.40 -2.33
C ALA A 87 -5.21 -14.58 -2.79
N GLN A 88 -5.06 -15.62 -1.97
CA GLN A 88 -4.32 -16.82 -2.36
C GLN A 88 -5.08 -17.67 -3.39
N SER A 89 -6.40 -17.75 -3.28
CA SER A 89 -7.30 -18.35 -4.28
C SER A 89 -7.17 -17.64 -5.62
N ALA A 90 -7.29 -16.30 -5.62
CA ALA A 90 -7.14 -15.47 -6.82
C ALA A 90 -5.78 -15.68 -7.49
N ARG A 91 -4.68 -15.71 -6.71
CA ARG A 91 -3.34 -15.99 -7.24
C ARG A 91 -3.26 -17.36 -7.92
N ARG A 92 -3.82 -18.41 -7.29
CA ARG A 92 -3.82 -19.76 -7.88
C ARG A 92 -4.56 -19.81 -9.21
N LEU A 93 -5.74 -19.17 -9.28
CA LEU A 93 -6.53 -19.08 -10.52
C LEU A 93 -5.79 -18.27 -11.59
N ALA A 94 -5.22 -17.12 -11.23
CA ALA A 94 -4.50 -16.28 -12.18
C ALA A 94 -3.30 -17.00 -12.82
N THR A 95 -2.60 -17.86 -12.07
CA THR A 95 -1.47 -18.66 -12.59
C THR A 95 -1.89 -19.66 -13.67
N THR A 96 -3.17 -20.05 -13.76
CA THR A 96 -3.65 -20.99 -14.79
C THR A 96 -4.06 -20.29 -16.10
N ALA A 97 -4.02 -18.96 -16.17
CA ALA A 97 -4.39 -18.24 -17.38
C ALA A 97 -3.20 -18.07 -18.34
N ASP A 98 -3.32 -18.65 -19.53
CA ASP A 98 -2.29 -18.52 -20.58
C ASP A 98 -2.49 -17.29 -21.48
N THR A 99 -3.65 -16.64 -21.41
CA THR A 99 -3.99 -15.46 -22.22
C THR A 99 -4.71 -14.39 -21.40
N ILE A 100 -4.67 -13.15 -21.88
CA ILE A 100 -5.39 -12.01 -21.28
C ILE A 100 -6.90 -12.27 -21.27
N ASP A 101 -7.46 -12.83 -22.35
CA ASP A 101 -8.88 -13.19 -22.41
C ASP A 101 -9.25 -14.26 -21.39
N ALA A 102 -8.40 -15.27 -21.19
CA ALA A 102 -8.61 -16.30 -20.18
C ALA A 102 -8.55 -15.71 -18.76
N LEU A 103 -7.60 -14.80 -18.49
CA LEU A 103 -7.51 -14.10 -17.21
C LEU A 103 -8.75 -13.23 -16.95
N ALA A 104 -9.22 -12.50 -17.96
CA ALA A 104 -10.44 -11.69 -17.88
C ALA A 104 -11.66 -12.54 -17.49
N ALA A 105 -11.80 -13.73 -18.10
CA ALA A 105 -12.87 -14.67 -17.79
C ALA A 105 -12.79 -15.18 -16.34
N LEU A 106 -11.59 -15.51 -15.85
CA LEU A 106 -11.37 -15.93 -14.46
C LEU A 106 -11.70 -14.82 -13.46
N VAL A 107 -11.29 -13.58 -13.74
CA VAL A 107 -11.60 -12.43 -12.87
C VAL A 107 -13.09 -12.12 -12.86
N ALA A 108 -13.78 -12.23 -14.01
CA ALA A 108 -15.23 -12.08 -14.07
C ALA A 108 -15.98 -13.16 -13.28
N ALA A 109 -15.46 -14.39 -13.25
CA ALA A 109 -16.02 -15.51 -12.50
C ALA A 109 -15.62 -15.54 -11.01
N PHE A 110 -14.62 -14.77 -10.57
CA PHE A 110 -14.12 -14.83 -9.19
C PHE A 110 -15.12 -14.26 -8.17
N ASP A 111 -15.64 -15.09 -7.26
CA ASP A 111 -16.70 -14.70 -6.30
C ASP A 111 -16.20 -14.33 -4.89
N ASP A 112 -14.94 -14.66 -4.55
CA ASP A 112 -14.38 -14.37 -3.23
C ASP A 112 -13.94 -12.90 -3.07
N CYS A 113 -14.24 -12.04 -4.05
CA CYS A 113 -13.98 -10.60 -3.97
C CYS A 113 -15.23 -9.84 -3.50
N PRO A 114 -15.21 -9.21 -2.31
CA PRO A 114 -16.35 -8.44 -1.80
C PRO A 114 -16.81 -7.32 -2.74
N LEU A 115 -15.88 -6.72 -3.50
CA LEU A 115 -16.19 -5.64 -4.45
C LEU A 115 -17.13 -6.09 -5.57
N LYS A 116 -17.15 -7.38 -5.92
CA LYS A 116 -18.03 -7.91 -6.96
C LYS A 116 -19.51 -7.75 -6.61
N ARG A 117 -19.86 -7.74 -5.32
CA ARG A 117 -21.26 -7.62 -4.86
C ARG A 117 -21.86 -6.25 -5.14
N THR A 118 -21.04 -5.20 -5.21
CA THR A 118 -21.48 -3.82 -5.41
C THR A 118 -21.05 -3.25 -6.76
N ALA A 119 -20.16 -3.92 -7.49
CA ALA A 119 -19.71 -3.49 -8.80
C ALA A 119 -20.77 -3.74 -9.89
N THR A 120 -21.04 -2.71 -10.69
CA THR A 120 -21.96 -2.83 -11.85
C THR A 120 -21.31 -3.53 -13.05
N LYS A 121 -19.98 -3.44 -13.16
CA LYS A 121 -19.21 -4.00 -14.29
C LYS A 121 -17.80 -4.38 -13.85
N THR A 122 -17.33 -5.53 -14.30
CA THR A 122 -15.91 -5.90 -14.27
C THR A 122 -15.19 -5.19 -15.42
N VAL A 123 -14.22 -4.34 -15.10
CA VAL A 123 -13.41 -3.63 -16.10
C VAL A 123 -12.08 -4.36 -16.25
N PHE A 124 -11.75 -4.73 -17.48
CA PHE A 124 -10.51 -5.42 -17.85
C PHE A 124 -9.97 -4.75 -19.11
N ILE A 125 -8.66 -4.44 -19.14
CA ILE A 125 -7.98 -3.73 -20.23
C ILE A 125 -6.88 -4.61 -20.86
#